data_AF-A0AAD8ZYN7-F1
#
_entry.id   AF-A0AAD8ZYN7-F1
#
_cell.length_a   1.000
_cell.length_b   1.000
_cell.length_c   1.000
_cell.angle_alpha   90.00
_cell.angle_beta   90.00
_cell.angle_gamma   90.00
#
_symmetry.space_group_name_H-M   'P 1'
#
loop_
_entity.id
_entity.type
_entity.pdbx_description
1 polymer ?
#
loop_
_entity_poly.entity_id
_entity_poly.type
_entity_poly.pdbx_seq_one_letter_code
_entity_poly.pdbx_strand_id
1 'polypeptide(L)'
;MWKLVVFAETEEAHEKAWANLCKEFDDQRPILRYLHGTYMPVRAQWARCFIRHYRNFGVRVTSGTEASNNNIKGYLLNGLSHLYRLVDVMQDMIGDQKQSFVQACAQDEVLASREYSRSRSEYLGDLRTMLSSKAL
;
A
#
# COMPACT_ATOMS: atom_id res chain seq x y z
N MET A 1 -17.90 13.84 -7.74
CA MET A 1 -17.26 14.61 -8.83
C MET A 1 -15.81 15.03 -8.56
N TRP A 2 -15.50 15.73 -7.45
CA TRP A 2 -14.15 16.29 -7.18
C TRP A 2 -12.99 15.27 -7.27
N LYS A 3 -13.19 14.05 -6.76
CA LYS A 3 -12.18 12.97 -6.88
C LYS A 3 -11.76 12.70 -8.33
N LEU A 4 -12.67 12.85 -9.31
CA LEU A 4 -12.35 12.65 -10.73
C LEU A 4 -11.41 13.74 -11.25
N VAL A 5 -11.58 14.98 -10.77
CA VAL A 5 -10.69 16.11 -11.08
C VAL A 5 -9.31 15.88 -10.46
N VAL A 6 -9.27 15.50 -9.17
CA VAL A 6 -8.02 15.26 -8.43
C VAL A 6 -7.22 14.09 -8.99
N PHE A 7 -7.89 12.99 -9.34
CA PHE A 7 -7.23 11.73 -9.73
C PHE A 7 -7.17 11.48 -11.23
N ALA A 8 -7.51 12.47 -12.07
CA ALA A 8 -7.38 12.37 -13.51
C ALA A 8 -5.96 11.95 -13.92
N GLU A 9 -5.86 11.01 -14.87
CA GLU A 9 -4.56 10.47 -15.29
C GLU A 9 -3.89 11.35 -16.35
N THR A 10 -4.66 12.11 -17.13
CA THR A 10 -4.17 13.03 -18.17
C THR A 10 -4.71 14.44 -17.95
N GLU A 11 -4.08 15.43 -18.56
CA GLU A 11 -4.52 16.84 -18.51
C GLU A 11 -5.90 16.99 -19.16
N GLU A 12 -6.16 16.31 -20.28
CA GLU A 12 -7.46 16.36 -20.96
C GLU A 12 -8.58 15.77 -20.09
N ALA A 13 -8.29 14.67 -19.39
CA ALA A 13 -9.25 14.08 -18.45
C ALA A 13 -9.52 15.00 -17.26
N HIS A 14 -8.51 15.74 -16.79
CA HIS A 14 -8.64 16.73 -15.73
C HIS A 14 -9.54 17.89 -16.15
N GLU A 15 -9.27 18.51 -17.31
CA GLU A 15 -10.07 19.61 -17.85
C GLU A 15 -11.52 19.19 -18.11
N LYS A 16 -11.72 18.00 -18.68
CA LYS A 16 -13.06 17.45 -18.88
C LYS A 16 -13.79 17.21 -17.55
N ALA A 17 -13.11 16.66 -16.56
CA ALA A 17 -13.70 16.42 -15.24
C ALA A 17 -14.04 17.74 -14.52
N TRP A 18 -13.18 18.77 -14.65
CA TRP A 18 -13.40 20.10 -14.11
C TRP A 18 -14.61 20.78 -14.75
N ALA A 19 -14.69 20.78 -16.09
CA ALA A 19 -15.84 21.33 -16.82
C ALA A 19 -17.16 20.65 -16.43
N ASN A 20 -17.16 19.32 -16.29
CA ASN A 20 -18.33 18.58 -15.85
C ASN A 20 -18.73 18.95 -14.40
N LEU A 21 -17.75 19.12 -13.51
CA LEU A 21 -18.00 19.55 -12.14
C LEU A 21 -18.61 20.95 -12.09
N CYS A 22 -18.06 21.91 -12.85
CA CYS A 22 -18.64 23.25 -12.95
C CYS A 22 -20.08 23.21 -13.48
N LYS A 23 -20.36 22.35 -14.46
CA LYS A 23 -21.71 22.19 -15.02
C LYS A 23 -22.71 21.58 -14.03
N GLU A 24 -22.30 20.58 -13.26
CA GLU A 24 -23.17 19.91 -12.29
C GLU A 24 -23.50 20.80 -11.08
N PHE A 25 -22.56 21.67 -10.67
CA PHE A 25 -22.69 22.53 -9.49
C PHE A 25 -22.84 24.02 -9.85
N ASP A 26 -23.39 24.37 -11.03
CA ASP A 26 -23.54 25.77 -11.45
C ASP A 26 -24.44 26.60 -10.51
N ASP A 27 -25.33 25.93 -9.78
CA ASP A 27 -26.14 26.51 -8.71
C ASP A 27 -25.31 26.92 -7.49
N GLN A 28 -24.15 26.29 -7.27
CA GLN A 28 -23.26 26.54 -6.14
C GLN A 28 -22.02 27.36 -6.54
N ARG A 29 -22.27 28.51 -7.19
CA ARG A 29 -21.20 29.42 -7.64
C ARG A 29 -20.17 29.84 -6.58
N PRO A 30 -20.53 30.06 -5.30
CA PRO A 30 -19.54 30.43 -4.28
C PRO A 30 -18.44 29.38 -4.09
N ILE A 31 -18.79 28.09 -4.04
CA ILE A 31 -17.81 27.02 -3.88
C ILE A 31 -16.99 26.83 -5.15
N LEU A 32 -17.60 26.94 -6.33
CA LEU A 32 -16.86 26.88 -7.60
C LEU A 32 -15.83 28.02 -7.71
N ARG A 33 -16.20 29.23 -7.30
CA ARG A 33 -15.29 30.38 -7.27
C ARG A 33 -14.14 30.16 -6.30
N TYR A 34 -14.41 29.60 -5.12
CA TYR A 34 -13.38 29.24 -4.16
C TYR A 34 -12.42 28.18 -4.72
N LEU A 35 -12.95 27.09 -5.29
CA LEU A 35 -12.11 26.05 -5.88
C LEU A 35 -11.26 26.58 -7.03
N HIS A 36 -11.84 27.38 -7.91
CA HIS A 36 -11.13 28.00 -9.03
C HIS A 36 -10.07 29.03 -8.58
N GLY A 37 -10.38 29.87 -7.60
CA GLY A 37 -9.45 30.90 -7.13
C GLY A 37 -8.33 30.35 -6.25
N THR A 38 -8.65 29.37 -5.40
CA THR A 38 -7.71 28.87 -4.38
C THR A 38 -6.92 27.66 -4.87
N TYR A 39 -7.57 26.68 -5.50
CA TYR A 39 -6.94 25.38 -5.79
C TYR A 39 -6.46 25.22 -7.23
N MET A 40 -7.19 25.71 -8.22
CA MET A 40 -6.80 25.56 -9.64
C MET A 40 -5.45 26.20 -10.01
N PRO A 41 -5.02 27.34 -9.44
CA PRO A 41 -3.70 27.92 -9.73
C PRO A 41 -2.55 27.02 -9.27
N VAL A 42 -2.77 26.25 -8.20
CA VAL A 42 -1.78 25.32 -7.62
C VAL A 42 -2.07 23.86 -7.99
N ARG A 43 -2.85 23.60 -9.06
CA ARG A 43 -3.23 22.25 -9.48
C ARG A 43 -2.05 21.31 -9.70
N ALA A 44 -0.90 21.83 -10.11
CA ALA A 44 0.33 21.06 -10.25
C ALA A 44 0.81 20.40 -8.94
N GLN A 45 0.37 20.87 -7.77
CA GLN A 45 0.76 20.33 -6.46
C GLN A 45 -0.10 19.13 -6.01
N TRP A 46 -1.32 19.00 -6.54
CA TRP A 46 -2.29 18.04 -6.02
C TRP A 46 -3.02 17.21 -7.09
N ALA A 47 -3.17 17.73 -8.31
CA ALA A 47 -3.81 16.98 -9.38
C ALA A 47 -2.83 15.94 -9.94
N ARG A 48 -3.33 14.70 -9.97
CA ARG A 48 -2.54 13.49 -10.20
C ARG A 48 -1.84 13.48 -11.55
N CYS A 49 -2.50 13.96 -12.61
CA CYS A 49 -1.92 14.05 -13.95
C CYS A 49 -0.61 14.85 -13.95
N PHE A 50 -0.55 15.96 -13.22
CA PHE A 50 0.64 16.81 -13.14
C PHE A 50 1.73 16.25 -12.23
N ILE A 51 1.36 15.66 -11.08
CA ILE A 51 2.35 15.10 -10.13
C ILE A 51 2.90 13.73 -10.55
N ARG A 52 2.24 13.00 -11.47
CA ARG A 52 2.75 11.72 -11.98
C ARG A 52 3.90 11.89 -12.96
N HIS A 53 4.16 13.11 -13.44
CA HIS A 53 5.40 13.41 -14.16
C HIS A 53 6.63 13.26 -13.25
N TYR A 54 6.46 13.29 -11.92
CA TYR A 54 7.49 12.86 -10.98
C TYR A 54 7.60 11.34 -10.98
N ARG A 55 8.83 10.83 -10.86
CA ARG A 55 9.16 9.40 -10.95
C ARG A 55 8.73 8.67 -9.67
N ASN A 56 7.42 8.52 -9.52
CA ASN A 56 6.77 7.88 -8.38
C ASN A 56 6.64 6.41 -8.79
N PHE A 57 7.50 5.52 -8.28
CA PHE A 57 7.60 4.09 -8.63
C PHE A 57 6.33 3.28 -8.29
N GLY A 58 5.16 3.67 -8.79
CA GLY A 58 3.88 3.05 -8.47
C GLY A 58 3.32 3.40 -7.09
N VAL A 59 4.05 4.15 -6.25
CA VAL A 59 3.58 4.55 -4.92
C VAL A 59 2.45 5.58 -5.07
N ARG A 60 1.22 5.14 -4.79
CA ARG A 60 -0.02 5.91 -4.93
C ARG A 60 -0.61 6.40 -3.62
N VAL A 61 -0.14 5.84 -2.51
CA VAL A 61 -0.67 6.07 -1.16
C VAL A 61 0.50 6.13 -0.18
N THR A 62 0.39 6.98 0.83
CA THR A 62 1.36 7.10 1.92
C THR A 62 1.16 6.03 2.99
N SER A 63 0.17 5.14 2.84
CA SER A 63 -0.21 4.14 3.85
C SER A 63 0.95 3.25 4.29
N GLY A 64 1.84 2.87 3.38
CA GLY A 64 3.05 2.10 3.74
C GLY A 64 3.97 2.89 4.66
N THR A 65 4.26 4.15 4.31
CA THR A 65 5.09 5.05 5.13
C THR A 65 4.42 5.37 6.47
N GLU A 66 3.12 5.64 6.47
CA GLU A 66 2.35 5.92 7.68
C GLU A 66 2.27 4.71 8.61
N ALA A 67 2.06 3.51 8.08
CA ALA A 67 2.07 2.26 8.84
C ALA A 67 3.44 2.02 9.46
N SER A 68 4.53 2.17 8.70
CA SER A 68 5.89 2.07 9.23
C SER A 68 6.16 3.10 10.33
N ASN A 69 5.71 4.34 10.15
CA ASN A 69 5.89 5.40 11.14
C ASN A 69 5.08 5.13 12.42
N ASN A 70 3.86 4.60 12.30
CA ASN A 70 3.06 4.18 13.44
C ASN A 70 3.68 3.00 14.18
N ASN A 71 4.25 2.03 13.46
CA ASN A 71 4.95 0.91 14.07
C ASN A 71 6.14 1.41 14.89
N ILE A 72 7.01 2.25 14.33
CA ILE A 72 8.17 2.82 15.05
C ILE A 72 7.71 3.58 16.31
N LYS A 73 6.63 4.38 16.21
CA LYS A 73 6.06 5.09 17.37
C LYS A 73 5.64 4.13 18.49
N GLY A 74 5.15 2.94 18.18
CA GLY A 74 4.77 1.94 19.18
C GLY A 74 5.94 1.44 20.04
N TYR A 75 7.15 1.48 19.52
CA TYR A 75 8.37 1.10 20.25
C TYR A 75 9.02 2.27 21.00
N LEU A 76 8.61 3.51 20.72
CA LEU A 76 9.08 4.69 21.42
C LEU A 76 8.28 4.89 22.72
N LEU A 77 8.96 4.83 23.86
CA LEU A 77 8.36 5.06 25.18
C LEU A 77 7.89 6.51 25.38
N ASN A 78 8.48 7.48 24.65
CA ASN A 78 8.06 8.88 24.64
C ASN A 78 8.47 9.60 23.34
N GLY A 79 7.81 10.73 23.06
CA GLY A 79 8.05 11.56 21.88
C GLY A 79 9.30 12.45 21.92
N LEU A 80 10.14 12.34 22.96
CA LEU A 80 11.37 13.13 23.16
C LEU A 80 12.63 12.27 23.05
N SER A 81 12.52 11.15 22.34
CA SER A 81 13.64 10.23 22.09
C SER A 81 14.67 10.88 21.16
N HIS A 82 15.94 10.82 21.55
CA HIS A 82 17.04 11.31 20.75
C HIS A 82 17.37 10.34 19.60
N LEU A 83 18.07 10.81 18.58
CA LEU A 83 18.35 10.07 17.33
C LEU A 83 18.95 8.67 17.55
N TYR A 84 19.87 8.53 18.51
CA TYR A 84 20.46 7.23 18.84
C TYR A 84 19.40 6.23 19.32
N ARG A 85 18.51 6.65 20.22
CA ARG A 85 17.41 5.80 20.71
C ARG A 85 16.44 5.42 19.59
N LEU A 86 16.21 6.30 18.62
CA LEU A 86 15.39 5.98 17.45
C LEU A 86 16.01 4.85 16.61
N VAL A 87 17.33 4.85 16.44
CA VAL A 87 18.05 3.80 15.72
C VAL A 87 17.94 2.47 16.47
N ASP A 88 18.15 2.45 17.78
CA ASP A 88 18.01 1.22 18.59
C ASP A 88 16.60 0.63 18.43
N VAL A 89 15.57 1.47 18.54
CA VAL A 89 14.18 1.05 18.38
C VAL A 89 13.88 0.51 16.97
N MET A 90 14.45 1.12 15.93
CA MET A 90 14.31 0.60 14.58
C MET A 90 14.96 -0.79 14.44
N GLN A 91 16.08 -1.05 15.10
CA GLN A 91 16.72 -2.38 15.11
C GLN A 91 15.85 -3.42 15.83
N ASP A 92 15.31 -3.08 17.00
CA ASP A 92 14.39 -3.94 17.76
C ASP A 92 13.16 -4.30 16.89
N MET A 93 12.52 -3.29 16.28
CA MET A 93 11.36 -3.47 15.40
C MET A 93 11.67 -4.39 14.21
N ILE A 94 12.83 -4.22 13.57
CA ILE A 94 13.26 -5.08 12.45
C ILE A 94 13.46 -6.52 12.93
N GLY A 95 14.04 -6.71 14.13
CA GLY A 95 14.20 -8.02 14.75
C GLY A 95 12.87 -8.75 14.95
N ASP A 96 11.91 -8.07 15.57
CA ASP A 96 10.57 -8.62 15.83
C ASP A 96 9.81 -8.95 14.55
N GLN A 97 9.89 -8.08 13.54
CA GLN A 97 9.26 -8.32 12.23
C GLN A 97 9.87 -9.52 11.52
N LYS A 98 11.21 -9.66 11.57
CA LYS A 98 11.90 -10.83 11.02
C LYS A 98 11.45 -12.11 11.74
N GLN A 99 11.38 -12.10 13.07
CA GLN A 99 10.94 -13.26 13.83
C GLN A 99 9.48 -13.63 13.53
N SER A 100 8.61 -12.62 13.48
CA SER A 100 7.19 -12.79 13.13
C SER A 100 7.02 -13.38 11.72
N PHE A 101 7.82 -12.93 10.76
CA PHE A 101 7.84 -13.46 9.40
C PHE A 101 8.25 -14.94 9.38
N VAL A 102 9.35 -15.29 10.05
CA VAL A 102 9.81 -16.69 10.14
C VAL A 102 8.76 -17.58 10.81
N GLN A 103 8.11 -17.10 11.87
CA GLN A 103 7.03 -17.81 12.52
C GLN A 103 5.81 -18.01 11.61
N ALA A 104 5.42 -16.99 10.85
CA ALA A 104 4.34 -17.11 9.88
C ALA A 104 4.66 -18.15 8.80
N CYS A 105 5.87 -18.13 8.23
CA CYS A 105 6.31 -19.17 7.28
C CYS A 105 6.27 -20.58 7.90
N ALA A 106 6.76 -20.74 9.14
CA ALA A 106 6.73 -22.04 9.82
C ALA A 106 5.29 -22.51 10.11
N GLN A 107 4.38 -21.61 10.46
CA GLN A 107 2.96 -21.93 10.64
C GLN A 107 2.32 -22.37 9.32
N ASP A 108 2.59 -21.67 8.23
CA ASP A 108 2.11 -22.04 6.89
C ASP A 108 2.64 -23.41 6.46
N GLU A 109 3.90 -23.74 6.73
CA GLU A 109 4.47 -25.07 6.47
C GLU A 109 3.76 -26.17 7.29
N VAL A 110 3.47 -25.92 8.56
CA VAL A 110 2.73 -26.88 9.41
C VAL A 110 1.30 -27.07 8.93
N LEU A 111 0.62 -25.99 8.53
CA LEU A 111 -0.74 -26.05 8.01
C LEU A 111 -0.80 -26.77 6.66
N ALA A 112 0.10 -26.43 5.73
CA ALA A 112 0.24 -27.13 4.46
C ALA A 112 0.56 -28.62 4.67
N SER A 113 1.53 -28.93 5.53
CA SER A 113 1.88 -30.32 5.87
C SER A 113 0.69 -31.10 6.44
N ARG A 114 -0.14 -30.47 7.28
CA ARG A 114 -1.37 -31.07 7.82
C ARG A 114 -2.45 -31.26 6.76
N GLU A 115 -2.69 -30.30 5.87
CA GLU A 115 -3.65 -30.44 4.77
C GLU A 115 -3.27 -31.56 3.80
N TYR A 116 -1.97 -31.65 3.44
CA TYR A 116 -1.47 -32.74 2.60
C TYR A 116 -1.48 -34.10 3.33
N SER A 117 -1.31 -34.13 4.65
CA SER A 117 -1.31 -35.37 5.43
C SER A 117 -2.70 -35.88 5.81
N ARG A 118 -3.70 -35.00 5.98
CA ARG A 118 -5.04 -35.38 6.46
C ARG A 118 -6.03 -35.81 5.37
N SER A 119 -5.83 -35.45 4.10
CA SER A 119 -6.92 -35.61 3.11
C SER A 119 -6.63 -36.47 1.86
N ARG A 120 -5.42 -37.03 1.65
CA ARG A 120 -5.17 -37.87 0.44
C ARG A 120 -4.23 -39.07 0.62
N SER A 121 -3.97 -39.53 1.85
CA SER A 121 -3.11 -40.71 2.05
C SER A 121 -3.72 -42.03 1.56
N GLU A 122 -5.04 -42.12 1.33
CA GLU A 122 -5.65 -43.34 0.78
C GLU A 122 -5.65 -43.36 -0.76
N TYR A 123 -5.67 -42.20 -1.43
CA TYR A 123 -5.85 -42.16 -2.89
C TYR A 123 -4.56 -42.41 -3.70
N LEU A 124 -3.39 -42.02 -3.19
CA LEU A 124 -2.13 -42.11 -3.94
C LEU A 124 -1.21 -43.27 -3.50
N GLY A 125 -1.51 -43.98 -2.40
CA GLY A 125 -0.73 -45.15 -1.96
C GLY A 125 0.80 -44.93 -1.97
N ASP A 126 1.54 -45.94 -2.44
CA ASP A 126 3.01 -45.98 -2.51
C ASP A 126 3.65 -45.08 -3.60
N LEU A 127 2.88 -44.24 -4.31
CA LEU A 127 3.47 -43.28 -5.26
C LEU A 127 4.45 -42.28 -4.62
N ARG A 128 4.42 -42.15 -3.29
CA ARG A 128 5.35 -41.30 -2.54
C ARG A 128 6.77 -41.89 -2.43
N THR A 129 6.93 -43.21 -2.57
CA THR A 129 8.23 -43.90 -2.42
C THR A 129 8.85 -44.32 -3.76
N MET A 130 8.10 -44.25 -4.87
CA MET A 130 8.63 -44.49 -6.22
C MET A 130 9.12 -43.20 -6.87
N LEU A 131 10.42 -42.91 -6.73
CA LEU A 131 11.12 -42.00 -7.64
C LEU A 131 11.23 -42.68 -9.02
N SER A 132 10.63 -42.08 -10.04
CA SER A 132 10.81 -42.52 -11.43
C SER A 132 12.27 -42.29 -11.85
N SER A 133 12.89 -43.29 -12.47
CA SER A 133 14.28 -43.24 -12.94
C SER A 133 14.57 -42.14 -13.97
N LYS A 134 13.54 -41.43 -14.48
CA LYS A 134 13.71 -40.24 -15.33
C LYS A 134 14.09 -38.96 -14.57
N ALA A 135 14.09 -38.99 -13.24
CA ALA A 135 14.50 -37.87 -12.39
C ALA A 135 15.88 -38.06 -11.73
N LEU A 136 16.67 -39.03 -12.20
CA LEU A 136 18.10 -39.17 -11.92
C LEU A 136 18.91 -38.85 -13.19
#